data_AF-A0A0M8SR97-F1
#
_entry.id   AF-A0A0M8SR97-F1
#
_cell.length_a   1.000
_cell.length_b   1.000
_cell.length_c   1.000
_cell.angle_alpha   90.00
_cell.angle_beta   90.00
_cell.angle_gamma   90.00
#
_symmetry.space_group_name_H-M   'P 1'
#
loop_
_entity.id
_entity.type
_entity.pdbx_description
1 polymer ?
#
loop_
_entity_poly.entity_id
_entity_poly.type
_entity_poly.pdbx_seq_one_letter_code
_entity_poly.pdbx_strand_id
1 'polypeptide(L)'
;MTLTPRLTGALLLSLLALPAPALAAPAPAPAPGPAVAAGPHRHSAAEISRFLTVFYGKHGPSRYGREHRVSQVLKDKQRDNPESDVLLCAQGQPRTIGVGAVTVAASAGVGWATVTTGWDSEHTDTFTAYVRLDSQPIRLDDVICAG
;
A
#
# COMPACT_ATOMS: atom_id res chain seq x y z
N MET A 1 38.13 -48.18 -10.98
CA MET A 1 38.87 -49.08 -10.07
C MET A 1 39.43 -48.18 -8.99
N THR A 2 39.08 -48.25 -7.71
CA THR A 2 39.20 -49.40 -6.80
C THR A 2 38.25 -49.26 -5.60
N LEU A 3 37.89 -50.41 -5.01
CA LEU A 3 36.88 -50.69 -3.99
C LEU A 3 37.13 -50.10 -2.57
N THR A 4 36.00 -49.79 -1.89
CA THR A 4 35.51 -50.18 -0.53
C THR A 4 36.48 -50.80 0.52
N PRO A 5 36.06 -51.11 1.78
CA PRO A 5 35.14 -50.53 2.78
C PRO A 5 35.86 -50.32 4.15
N ARG A 6 35.15 -49.92 5.22
CA ARG A 6 35.34 -50.53 6.56
C ARG A 6 34.12 -50.34 7.48
N LEU A 7 33.72 -51.48 8.03
CA LEU A 7 32.57 -51.79 8.86
C LEU A 7 32.84 -51.58 10.36
N THR A 8 31.74 -51.66 11.12
CA THR A 8 31.58 -52.19 12.49
C THR A 8 31.96 -51.33 13.69
N GLY A 9 30.95 -51.05 14.52
CA GLY A 9 31.12 -50.50 15.86
C GLY A 9 29.82 -50.53 16.68
N ALA A 10 29.54 -51.69 17.27
CA ALA A 10 28.77 -51.93 18.50
C ALA A 10 27.28 -51.52 18.60
N LEU A 11 26.47 -52.58 18.61
CA LEU A 11 25.22 -52.76 19.35
C LEU A 11 25.31 -52.20 20.78
N LEU A 12 24.33 -51.40 21.21
CA LEU A 12 23.93 -51.29 22.62
C LEU A 12 22.41 -51.14 22.67
N LEU A 13 21.73 -52.26 22.92
CA LEU A 13 20.35 -52.28 23.38
C LEU A 13 20.30 -51.62 24.76
N SER A 14 19.41 -50.67 24.97
CA SER A 14 19.07 -50.16 26.30
C SER A 14 17.58 -49.84 26.37
N LEU A 15 16.89 -50.81 26.97
CA LEU A 15 15.66 -50.76 27.77
C LEU A 15 14.56 -49.72 27.44
N LEU A 16 13.38 -50.27 27.14
CA LEU A 16 12.09 -49.61 27.35
C LEU A 16 11.92 -49.17 28.81
N ALA A 17 11.60 -47.89 29.00
CA ALA A 17 10.87 -47.41 30.16
C ALA A 17 9.64 -46.65 29.65
N LEU A 18 8.46 -47.24 29.81
CA LEU A 18 7.18 -46.55 29.60
C LEU A 18 6.96 -45.56 30.76
N PRO A 19 6.79 -44.25 30.51
CA PRO A 19 6.27 -43.34 31.52
C PRO A 19 4.73 -43.44 31.57
N ALA A 20 4.21 -43.58 32.78
CA ALA A 20 2.78 -43.52 33.09
C ALA A 20 2.17 -42.18 32.65
N PRO A 21 0.87 -42.11 32.30
CA PRO A 21 0.23 -40.86 31.93
C PRO A 21 0.09 -39.96 33.17
N ALA A 22 0.89 -38.89 33.21
CA ALA A 22 0.66 -37.78 34.13
C ALA A 22 -0.55 -36.98 33.64
N LEU A 23 -1.57 -36.84 34.48
CA LEU A 23 -2.66 -35.88 34.26
C LEU A 23 -2.06 -34.47 34.17
N ALA A 24 -2.15 -33.88 32.99
CA ALA A 24 -1.70 -32.51 32.74
C ALA A 24 -2.59 -31.53 33.51
N ALA A 25 -2.00 -30.82 34.47
CA ALA A 25 -2.62 -29.63 35.05
C ALA A 25 -2.75 -28.55 33.94
N PRO A 26 -3.86 -27.78 33.90
CA PRO A 26 -4.02 -26.73 32.91
C PRO A 26 -2.92 -25.68 33.08
N ALA A 27 -2.20 -25.39 32.00
CA ALA A 27 -1.23 -24.31 31.96
C ALA A 27 -1.96 -22.97 32.22
N PRO A 28 -1.41 -22.07 33.05
CA PRO A 28 -1.97 -20.74 33.23
C PRO A 28 -1.99 -20.01 31.88
N ALA A 29 -3.11 -19.37 31.56
CA ALA A 29 -3.27 -18.60 30.34
C ALA A 29 -2.16 -17.53 30.26
N PRO A 30 -1.58 -17.30 29.07
CA PRO A 30 -0.56 -16.27 28.91
C PRO A 30 -1.14 -14.91 29.31
N ALA A 31 -0.43 -14.21 30.20
CA ALA A 31 -0.79 -12.86 30.58
C ALA A 31 -0.81 -11.97 29.32
N PRO A 32 -1.78 -11.06 29.16
CA PRO A 32 -1.77 -10.11 28.06
C PRO A 32 -0.47 -9.30 28.13
N GLY A 33 0.34 -9.40 27.08
CA GLY A 33 1.53 -8.58 26.92
C GLY A 33 1.15 -7.09 26.89
N PRO A 34 2.11 -6.19 27.17
CA PRO A 34 1.84 -4.76 27.16
C PRO A 34 1.22 -4.36 25.81
N ALA A 35 0.05 -3.73 25.86
CA ALA A 35 -0.58 -3.16 24.68
C ALA A 35 0.38 -2.12 24.12
N VAL A 36 1.03 -2.45 22.99
CA VAL A 36 1.82 -1.47 22.23
C VAL A 36 0.83 -0.41 21.80
N ALA A 37 0.97 0.80 22.35
CA ALA A 37 0.18 1.94 21.93
C ALA A 37 0.30 2.06 20.40
N ALA A 38 -0.84 1.95 19.70
CA ALA A 38 -0.88 2.10 18.27
C ALA A 38 -0.28 3.46 17.92
N GLY A 39 0.84 3.47 17.18
CA GLY A 39 1.40 4.71 16.65
C GLY A 39 0.36 5.46 15.80
N PRO A 40 0.60 6.75 15.47
CA PRO A 40 -0.33 7.52 14.64
C PRO A 40 -0.67 6.73 13.37
N HIS A 41 -1.97 6.54 13.12
CA HIS A 41 -2.46 5.74 11.99
C HIS A 41 -1.91 6.32 10.68
N ARG A 42 -1.24 5.46 9.90
CA ARG A 42 -0.71 5.78 8.58
C ARG A 42 -1.43 4.94 7.53
N HIS A 43 -1.86 5.58 6.46
CA HIS A 43 -2.58 4.89 5.38
C HIS A 43 -1.70 3.83 4.73
N SER A 44 -2.28 2.65 4.54
CA SER A 44 -1.70 1.55 3.78
C SER A 44 -1.79 1.79 2.26
N ALA A 45 -1.03 1.02 1.49
CA ALA A 45 -1.13 1.04 0.02
C ALA A 45 -2.56 0.74 -0.47
N ALA A 46 -3.28 -0.16 0.21
CA ALA A 46 -4.65 -0.53 -0.14
C ALA A 46 -5.65 0.60 0.12
N GLU A 47 -5.51 1.33 1.22
CA GLU A 47 -6.35 2.49 1.53
C GLU A 47 -6.11 3.63 0.53
N ILE A 48 -4.85 3.88 0.17
CA ILE A 48 -4.49 4.88 -0.84
C ILE A 48 -5.00 4.45 -2.23
N SER A 49 -4.87 3.18 -2.60
CA SER A 49 -5.35 2.67 -3.88
C SER A 49 -6.88 2.83 -4.00
N ARG A 50 -7.61 2.49 -2.94
CA ARG A 50 -9.06 2.69 -2.87
C ARG A 50 -9.42 4.17 -2.96
N PHE A 51 -8.71 5.02 -2.21
CA PHE A 51 -8.90 6.46 -2.27
C PHE A 51 -8.71 6.99 -3.69
N LEU A 52 -7.57 6.72 -4.32
CA LEU A 52 -7.26 7.21 -5.67
C LEU A 52 -8.25 6.69 -6.72
N THR A 53 -8.62 5.41 -6.65
CA THR A 53 -9.61 4.81 -7.56
C THR A 53 -10.96 5.51 -7.46
N VAL A 54 -11.46 5.75 -6.24
CA VAL A 54 -12.74 6.45 -6.03
C VAL A 54 -12.62 7.93 -6.38
N PHE A 55 -11.49 8.56 -6.03
CA PHE A 55 -11.23 9.97 -6.25
C PHE A 55 -11.21 10.30 -7.74
N TYR A 56 -10.46 9.55 -8.55
CA TYR A 56 -10.40 9.77 -9.99
C TYR A 56 -11.62 9.21 -10.73
N GLY A 57 -12.21 8.10 -10.26
CA GLY A 57 -13.33 7.47 -10.96
C GLY A 57 -13.03 7.21 -12.44
N LYS A 58 -14.05 7.32 -13.30
CA LYS A 58 -13.90 7.08 -14.75
C LYS A 58 -13.38 8.29 -15.53
N HIS A 59 -13.71 9.50 -15.09
CA HIS A 59 -13.54 10.75 -15.85
C HIS A 59 -12.83 11.86 -15.08
N GLY A 60 -12.28 11.55 -13.91
CA GLY A 60 -11.60 12.48 -13.03
C GLY A 60 -12.42 12.86 -11.79
N PRO A 61 -11.84 13.72 -10.93
CA PRO A 61 -12.42 14.02 -9.63
C PRO A 61 -13.76 14.75 -9.70
N SER A 62 -14.72 14.24 -8.92
CA SER A 62 -16.00 14.91 -8.70
C SER A 62 -15.82 16.29 -8.06
N ARG A 63 -16.83 17.15 -8.16
CA ARG A 63 -16.85 18.46 -7.48
C ARG A 63 -16.56 18.32 -5.97
N TYR A 64 -17.20 17.36 -5.32
CA TYR A 64 -16.97 17.07 -3.90
C TYR A 64 -15.50 16.67 -3.64
N GLY A 65 -14.92 15.81 -4.49
CA GLY A 65 -13.53 15.41 -4.40
C GLY A 65 -12.58 16.61 -4.50
N ARG A 66 -12.79 17.49 -5.48
CA ARG A 66 -11.99 18.71 -5.67
C ARG A 66 -12.07 19.66 -4.47
N GLU A 67 -13.26 19.80 -3.90
CA GLU A 67 -13.47 20.69 -2.75
C GLU A 67 -12.88 20.14 -1.45
N HIS A 68 -13.03 18.84 -1.18
CA HIS A 68 -12.82 18.26 0.15
C HIS A 68 -11.71 17.20 0.25
N ARG A 69 -11.16 16.75 -0.88
CA ARG A 69 -10.18 15.64 -0.96
C ARG A 69 -8.87 16.04 -1.65
N VAL A 70 -8.63 17.34 -1.81
CA VAL A 70 -7.41 17.91 -2.40
C VAL A 70 -6.70 18.79 -1.36
N SER A 71 -5.37 18.74 -1.33
CA SER A 71 -4.52 19.58 -0.50
C SER A 71 -4.68 21.07 -0.84
N GLN A 72 -4.28 21.96 0.08
CA GLN A 72 -4.28 23.39 -0.23
C GLN A 72 -3.24 23.73 -1.31
N VAL A 73 -2.09 23.05 -1.30
CA VAL A 73 -1.02 23.22 -2.30
C VAL A 73 -1.55 23.00 -3.71
N LEU A 74 -2.30 21.92 -3.96
CA LEU A 74 -2.89 21.66 -5.27
C LEU A 74 -3.98 22.67 -5.66
N LYS A 75 -4.75 23.16 -4.68
CA LYS A 75 -5.73 24.23 -4.94
C LYS A 75 -5.05 25.53 -5.36
N ASP A 76 -3.93 25.86 -4.74
CA ASP A 76 -3.13 27.03 -5.10
C ASP A 76 -2.49 26.84 -6.48
N LYS A 77 -1.92 25.65 -6.75
CA LYS A 77 -1.41 25.29 -8.09
C LYS A 77 -2.48 25.42 -9.17
N GLN A 78 -3.73 25.01 -8.91
CA GLN A 78 -4.84 25.17 -9.84
C GLN A 78 -5.21 26.64 -10.08
N ARG A 79 -5.18 27.48 -9.04
CA ARG A 79 -5.45 28.92 -9.15
C ARG A 79 -4.40 29.62 -10.02
N ASP A 80 -3.15 29.19 -9.91
CA ASP A 80 -2.03 29.74 -10.67
C ASP A 80 -1.98 29.21 -12.12
N ASN A 81 -2.71 28.13 -12.41
CA ASN A 81 -2.76 27.50 -13.73
C ASN A 81 -4.22 27.31 -14.20
N PRO A 82 -4.97 28.40 -14.46
CA PRO A 82 -6.40 28.32 -14.76
C PRO A 82 -6.73 27.61 -16.09
N GLU A 83 -5.77 27.55 -17.01
CA GLU A 83 -5.92 26.98 -18.35
C GLU A 83 -5.77 25.45 -18.40
N SER A 84 -5.41 24.80 -17.28
CA SER A 84 -5.19 23.35 -17.22
C SER A 84 -5.70 22.76 -15.91
N ASP A 85 -6.28 21.57 -15.96
CA ASP A 85 -6.67 20.82 -14.77
C ASP A 85 -5.43 20.16 -14.16
N VAL A 86 -4.89 20.77 -13.10
CA VAL A 86 -3.65 20.29 -12.46
C VAL A 86 -3.80 18.92 -11.80
N LEU A 87 -5.04 18.44 -11.59
CA LEU A 87 -5.31 17.12 -11.04
C LEU A 87 -5.27 16.02 -12.12
N LEU A 88 -5.45 16.41 -13.38
CA LEU A 88 -5.49 15.53 -14.55
C LEU A 88 -4.33 15.77 -15.53
N CYS A 89 -3.53 16.82 -15.30
CA CYS A 89 -2.46 17.26 -16.17
C CYS A 89 -2.90 17.57 -17.61
N ALA A 90 -4.13 18.06 -17.78
CA ALA A 90 -4.73 18.26 -19.10
C ALA A 90 -5.77 19.37 -19.12
N GLN A 91 -6.07 19.92 -20.29
CA GLN A 91 -7.10 20.96 -20.47
C GLN A 91 -8.52 20.39 -20.61
N GLY A 92 -8.64 19.08 -20.83
CA GLY A 92 -9.91 18.41 -21.10
C GLY A 92 -10.23 17.31 -20.11
N GLN A 93 -11.39 16.67 -20.32
CA GLN A 93 -11.83 15.52 -19.53
C GLN A 93 -11.48 14.21 -20.25
N PRO A 94 -10.77 13.28 -19.62
CA PRO A 94 -10.45 11.98 -20.22
C PRO A 94 -11.69 11.07 -20.30
N ARG A 95 -11.66 10.15 -21.26
CA ARG A 95 -12.71 9.12 -21.46
C ARG A 95 -12.61 8.00 -20.44
N THR A 96 -11.38 7.68 -20.04
CA THR A 96 -11.08 6.65 -19.06
C THR A 96 -9.92 7.10 -18.19
N ILE A 97 -9.90 6.62 -16.95
CA ILE A 97 -8.77 6.76 -16.04
C ILE A 97 -8.49 5.40 -15.40
N GLY A 98 -7.23 5.02 -15.37
CA GLY A 98 -6.72 3.87 -14.64
C GLY A 98 -5.75 4.33 -13.55
N VAL A 99 -5.86 3.73 -12.36
CA VAL A 99 -4.89 3.93 -11.28
C VAL A 99 -4.02 2.68 -11.19
N GLY A 100 -2.70 2.86 -11.30
CA GLY A 100 -1.72 1.79 -11.19
C GLY A 100 -1.53 1.30 -9.75
N ALA A 101 -0.57 0.40 -9.57
CA ALA A 101 -0.19 -0.08 -8.25
C ALA A 101 0.33 1.07 -7.37
N VAL A 102 -0.08 1.08 -6.10
CA VAL A 102 0.41 2.07 -5.13
C VAL A 102 1.73 1.61 -4.53
N THR A 103 2.71 2.50 -4.53
CA THR A 103 3.96 2.37 -3.77
C THR A 103 3.89 3.24 -2.52
N VAL A 104 4.41 2.73 -1.40
CA VAL A 104 4.46 3.47 -0.12
C VAL A 104 5.90 3.61 0.33
N ALA A 105 6.31 4.85 0.62
CA ALA A 105 7.55 5.16 1.31
C ALA A 105 7.24 5.64 2.72
N ALA A 106 7.19 4.70 3.68
CA ALA A 106 6.82 4.99 5.06
C ALA A 106 7.77 6.01 5.74
N SER A 107 9.06 5.99 5.40
CA SER A 107 10.05 6.95 5.92
C SER A 107 9.81 8.38 5.40
N ALA A 108 9.31 8.52 4.17
CA ALA A 108 8.97 9.81 3.57
C ALA A 108 7.55 10.28 3.91
N GLY A 109 6.73 9.43 4.53
CA GLY A 109 5.36 9.77 4.89
C GLY A 109 4.43 9.94 3.69
N VAL A 110 4.76 9.32 2.54
CA VAL A 110 3.97 9.41 1.30
C VAL A 110 3.71 8.03 0.68
N GLY A 111 2.60 7.93 -0.04
CA GLY A 111 2.35 6.89 -1.02
C GLY A 111 1.94 7.50 -2.36
N TRP A 112 2.17 6.80 -3.45
CA TRP A 112 1.86 7.29 -4.80
C TRP A 112 1.48 6.18 -5.75
N ALA A 113 0.79 6.54 -6.82
CA ALA A 113 0.55 5.68 -7.97
C ALA A 113 0.66 6.46 -9.27
N THR A 114 1.08 5.76 -10.33
CA THR A 114 0.92 6.25 -11.69
C THR A 114 -0.56 6.18 -12.06
N VAL A 115 -1.08 7.26 -12.64
CA VAL A 115 -2.43 7.34 -13.18
C VAL A 115 -2.31 7.45 -14.70
N THR A 116 -3.10 6.67 -15.41
CA THR A 116 -3.15 6.65 -16.88
C THR A 116 -4.50 7.18 -17.33
N THR A 117 -4.51 8.19 -18.19
CA THR A 117 -5.72 8.74 -18.80
C THR A 117 -5.83 8.28 -20.24
N GLY A 118 -7.02 7.86 -20.65
CA GLY A 118 -7.34 7.59 -22.05
C GLY A 118 -8.18 8.70 -22.66
N TRP A 119 -7.82 9.09 -23.89
CA TRP A 119 -8.42 10.17 -24.67
C TRP A 119 -9.04 9.63 -25.96
N ASP A 120 -9.66 10.52 -26.74
CA ASP A 120 -10.11 10.18 -28.08
C ASP A 120 -8.89 9.79 -28.96
N SER A 121 -9.13 9.01 -30.03
CA SER A 121 -8.08 8.52 -30.95
C SER A 121 -6.99 7.65 -30.32
N GLU A 122 -7.35 6.83 -29.31
CA GLU A 122 -6.45 5.87 -28.63
C GLU A 122 -5.22 6.50 -27.95
N HIS A 123 -5.21 7.82 -27.80
CA HIS A 123 -4.14 8.51 -27.11
C HIS A 123 -4.23 8.26 -25.60
N THR A 124 -3.08 7.97 -24.97
CA THR A 124 -2.97 7.81 -23.52
C THR A 124 -1.88 8.72 -22.99
N ASP A 125 -2.08 9.19 -21.77
CA ASP A 125 -1.11 10.00 -21.03
C ASP A 125 -0.99 9.48 -19.59
N THR A 126 0.07 9.85 -18.89
CA THR A 126 0.34 9.41 -17.53
C THR A 126 0.83 10.54 -16.63
N PHE A 127 0.45 10.48 -15.37
CA PHE A 127 0.99 11.35 -14.32
C PHE A 127 1.10 10.59 -13.01
N THR A 128 1.79 11.16 -12.01
CA THR A 128 1.94 10.54 -10.70
C THR A 128 1.13 11.29 -9.66
N ALA A 129 0.27 10.57 -8.93
CA ALA A 129 -0.58 11.10 -7.87
C ALA A 129 0.00 10.72 -6.49
N TYR A 130 0.23 11.72 -5.63
CA TYR A 130 0.82 11.55 -4.31
C TYR A 130 -0.21 11.76 -3.19
N VAL A 131 -0.10 10.96 -2.13
CA VAL A 131 -0.96 11.00 -0.95
C VAL A 131 -0.09 10.96 0.30
N ARG A 132 -0.37 11.86 1.24
CA ARG A 132 0.25 11.87 2.57
C ARG A 132 -0.31 10.75 3.43
N LEU A 133 0.58 9.92 4.00
CA LEU A 133 0.17 8.78 4.83
C LEU A 133 -0.50 9.20 6.14
N ASP A 134 -0.25 10.42 6.61
CA ASP A 134 -0.80 11.01 7.84
C ASP A 134 -2.04 11.89 7.60
N SER A 135 -2.49 12.06 6.35
CA SER A 135 -3.62 12.95 6.03
C SER A 135 -4.95 12.43 6.59
N GLN A 136 -5.65 13.22 7.41
CA GLN A 136 -6.97 12.86 7.92
C GLN A 136 -7.98 13.99 7.65
N PRO A 137 -9.02 13.75 6.82
CA PRO A 137 -9.24 12.58 5.96
C PRO A 137 -8.15 12.43 4.88
N ILE A 138 -8.08 11.28 4.20
CA ILE A 138 -7.15 11.08 3.06
C ILE A 138 -7.39 12.17 2.02
N ARG A 139 -6.30 12.80 1.56
CA ARG A 139 -6.31 13.82 0.50
C ARG A 139 -5.22 13.53 -0.52
N LEU A 140 -5.50 13.90 -1.76
CA LEU A 140 -4.48 14.04 -2.78
C LEU A 140 -3.58 15.21 -2.40
N ASP A 141 -2.29 14.94 -2.27
CA ASP A 141 -1.28 15.88 -1.78
C ASP A 141 -0.64 16.68 -2.91
N ASP A 142 -0.19 15.97 -3.95
CA ASP A 142 0.42 16.56 -5.15
C ASP A 142 0.18 15.67 -6.39
N VAL A 143 0.35 16.27 -7.56
CA VAL A 143 0.30 15.64 -8.87
C VAL A 143 1.46 16.13 -9.70
N ILE A 144 2.27 15.19 -10.18
CA ILE A 144 3.39 15.45 -11.08
C ILE A 144 3.01 14.97 -12.48
N CYS A 145 2.87 15.92 -13.39
CA CYS A 145 2.62 15.67 -14.81
C CYS A 145 3.90 15.16 -15.47
N ALA A 146 3.79 14.11 -16.29
CA ALA A 146 4.85 13.82 -17.25
C ALA A 146 4.88 14.99 -18.25
N GLY A 147 6.04 15.62 -18.41
CA GLY A 147 6.22 16.75 -19.33
C GLY A 147 6.32 16.33 -20.77
#